data_AF-A0A3P7KH30-F1
#
_entry.id   AF-A0A3P7KH30-F1
#
_cell.length_a   1.000
_cell.length_b   1.000
_cell.length_c   1.000
_cell.angle_alpha   90.00
_cell.angle_beta   90.00
_cell.angle_gamma   90.00
#
_symmetry.space_group_name_H-M   'P 1'
#
loop_
_entity.id
_entity.type
_entity.pdbx_description
1 polymer ?
#
loop_
_entity_poly.entity_id
_entity_poly.type
_entity_poly.pdbx_seq_one_letter_code
_entity_poly.pdbx_strand_id
1 'polypeptide(L)'
;MAREKNNSIRLGAMKYSVAKPQLIECSLKKKLHCSPLSSAFVTPAQRIGVVPTMLREVLGARIMVKTSMKYARSKRLRRILDARQLALKLIANVTYGYTSANFSGRMPCVEVADAILGKGRETLERAIALVNGGNYGGAKVIYGDTDSMFVLVPGMLYFMKAILCI
;
A
#
# COMPACT_ATOMS: atom_id res chain seq x y z
N MET A 1 7.01 11.04 -15.46
CA MET A 1 6.31 12.33 -15.62
C MET A 1 7.30 13.34 -16.21
N ALA A 2 6.99 13.99 -17.34
CA ALA A 2 7.87 15.04 -17.86
C ALA A 2 7.73 16.28 -16.95
N ARG A 3 8.70 16.53 -16.07
CA ARG A 3 8.79 17.79 -15.33
C ARG A 3 8.98 18.90 -16.38
N GLU A 4 7.94 19.69 -16.62
CA GLU A 4 8.11 20.96 -17.34
C GLU A 4 9.06 21.85 -16.51
N LYS A 5 9.94 22.60 -17.18
CA LYS A 5 10.96 23.48 -16.57
C LYS A 5 10.41 24.47 -15.52
N ASN A 6 9.11 24.70 -15.49
CA ASN A 6 8.40 25.43 -14.44
C ASN A 6 7.66 24.44 -13.54
N ASN A 7 8.24 24.15 -12.35
CA ASN A 7 7.71 23.59 -11.08
C ASN A 7 6.24 23.08 -10.97
N SER A 8 5.65 22.61 -12.06
CA SER A 8 4.24 22.31 -12.26
C SER A 8 4.12 20.85 -12.63
N ILE A 9 3.16 20.20 -11.99
CA ILE A 9 2.89 18.78 -12.09
C ILE A 9 1.66 18.65 -12.99
N ARG A 10 1.81 17.95 -14.12
CA ARG A 10 0.68 17.66 -15.03
C ARG A 10 -0.02 16.38 -14.58
N LEU A 11 -1.21 16.50 -14.01
CA LEU A 11 -2.06 15.40 -13.57
C LEU A 11 -3.23 15.22 -14.54
N GLY A 12 -3.06 14.36 -15.54
CA GLY A 12 -4.05 14.17 -16.61
C GLY A 12 -4.29 15.49 -17.37
N ALA A 13 -5.53 15.98 -17.36
CA ALA A 13 -5.90 17.26 -17.97
C ALA A 13 -5.63 18.49 -17.08
N MET A 14 -5.25 18.29 -15.81
CA MET A 14 -5.00 19.38 -14.87
C MET A 14 -3.51 19.71 -14.77
N LYS A 15 -3.17 21.00 -14.70
CA LYS A 15 -1.85 21.47 -14.27
C LYS A 15 -1.95 21.90 -12.80
N TYR A 16 -1.17 21.26 -11.95
CA TYR A 16 -1.12 21.56 -10.53
C TYR A 16 0.24 22.16 -10.17
N SER A 17 0.25 23.31 -9.51
CA SER A 17 1.46 23.96 -9.01
C SER A 17 1.28 24.20 -7.52
N VAL A 18 2.26 23.80 -6.72
CA VAL A 18 2.25 24.08 -5.28
C VAL A 18 3.02 25.37 -5.03
N ALA A 19 2.39 26.31 -4.34
CA ALA A 19 3.04 27.55 -3.95
C ALA A 19 4.23 27.26 -3.02
N LYS A 20 5.41 27.80 -3.33
CA LYS A 20 6.63 27.62 -2.51
C LYS A 20 6.44 27.96 -1.02
N PRO A 21 5.71 29.03 -0.63
CA PRO A 21 5.49 29.35 0.79
C PRO A 21 4.77 28.22 1.55
N GLN A 22 3.78 27.58 0.91
CA GLN A 22 3.02 26.48 1.52
C GLN A 22 3.90 25.24 1.73
N LEU A 23 4.83 24.96 0.81
CA LEU A 23 5.79 23.86 0.98
C LEU A 23 6.75 24.12 2.15
N ILE A 24 7.27 25.33 2.26
CA ILE A 24 8.16 25.74 3.35
C ILE A 24 7.44 25.61 4.69
N GLU A 25 6.20 26.11 4.78
CA GLU A 25 5.39 25.99 5.98
C GLU A 25 5.12 24.52 6.36
N CYS A 26 4.78 23.68 5.38
CA CYS A 26 4.56 22.25 5.62
C CYS A 26 5.85 21.55 6.10
N SER A 27 7.00 21.94 5.58
CA SER A 27 8.31 21.43 5.99
C SER A 27 8.64 21.83 7.43
N LEU A 28 8.51 23.11 7.77
CA LEU A 28 8.76 23.65 9.11
C LEU A 28 7.84 23.00 10.16
N LYS A 29 6.58 22.76 9.81
CA LYS A 29 5.58 22.13 10.70
C LYS A 29 5.67 20.59 10.73
N LYS A 30 6.70 19.97 10.13
CA LYS A 30 6.88 18.51 10.04
C LYS A 30 5.65 17.78 9.46
N LYS A 31 4.93 18.43 8.54
CA LYS A 31 3.71 17.90 7.88
C LYS A 31 4.01 17.20 6.56
N LEU A 32 5.28 16.92 6.26
CA LEU A 32 5.73 16.23 5.06
C LEU A 32 6.26 14.84 5.40
N HIS A 33 5.87 13.86 4.60
CA HIS A 33 6.41 12.51 4.63
C HIS A 33 7.17 12.24 3.33
N CYS A 34 8.45 11.95 3.44
CA CYS A 34 9.30 11.61 2.31
C CYS A 34 9.30 10.10 2.08
N SER A 35 9.02 9.69 0.85
CA SER A 35 9.17 8.33 0.37
C SER A 35 10.65 7.99 0.12
N PRO A 36 11.06 6.72 0.25
CA PRO A 36 12.42 6.27 -0.08
C PRO A 36 12.88 6.62 -1.50
N LEU A 37 11.95 6.75 -2.45
CA LEU A 37 12.23 7.04 -3.87
C LEU A 37 12.02 8.52 -4.23
N SER A 38 12.44 9.43 -3.35
CA SER A 38 12.53 10.88 -3.61
C SER A 38 11.21 11.62 -3.88
N SER A 39 10.07 11.03 -3.50
CA SER A 39 8.75 11.67 -3.57
C SER A 39 8.30 12.16 -2.19
N ALA A 40 7.70 13.34 -2.10
CA ALA A 40 7.20 13.90 -0.84
C ALA A 40 5.68 14.02 -0.84
N PHE A 41 5.05 13.62 0.26
CA PHE A 41 3.60 13.63 0.45
C PHE A 41 3.25 14.47 1.67
N VAL A 42 2.10 15.15 1.62
CA VAL A 42 1.57 15.86 2.79
C VAL A 42 0.86 14.90 3.72
N THR A 43 0.88 15.20 5.01
CA THR A 43 0.15 14.43 6.02
C THR A 43 -1.37 14.57 5.88
N PRO A 44 -2.16 13.60 6.40
CA PRO A 44 -3.62 13.67 6.40
C PRO A 44 -4.19 14.93 7.08
N ALA A 45 -3.44 15.51 8.03
CA ALA A 45 -3.78 16.76 8.70
C ALA A 45 -3.85 17.97 7.76
N GLN A 46 -3.16 17.91 6.61
CA GLN A 46 -3.21 18.95 5.59
C GLN A 46 -4.26 18.65 4.52
N ARG A 47 -4.27 17.41 4.01
CA ARG A 47 -5.22 16.96 3.00
C ARG A 47 -5.29 15.45 2.99
N ILE A 48 -6.51 14.91 2.98
CA ILE A 48 -6.76 13.51 2.71
C ILE A 48 -6.89 13.34 1.18
N GLY A 49 -6.11 12.42 0.61
CA GLY A 49 -6.15 12.14 -0.83
C GLY A 49 -7.38 11.32 -1.24
N VAL A 50 -7.83 11.48 -2.49
CA VAL A 50 -8.99 10.76 -3.03
C VAL A 50 -8.75 9.25 -3.10
N VAL A 51 -7.57 8.82 -3.54
CA VAL A 51 -7.22 7.39 -3.63
C VAL A 51 -7.21 6.71 -2.26
N PRO A 52 -6.55 7.24 -1.22
CA PRO A 52 -6.67 6.72 0.15
C PRO A 52 -8.11 6.65 0.68
N THR A 53 -8.94 7.67 0.41
CA THR A 53 -10.36 7.67 0.83
C THR A 53 -11.12 6.54 0.15
N MET A 54 -11.00 6.41 -1.18
CA MET A 54 -11.64 5.34 -1.93
C MET A 54 -11.19 3.95 -1.47
N LEU A 55 -9.88 3.75 -1.28
CA LEU A 55 -9.33 2.47 -0.81
C LEU A 55 -9.82 2.12 0.60
N ARG A 56 -9.98 3.10 1.50
CA ARG A 56 -10.54 2.87 2.84
C ARG A 56 -11.95 2.28 2.77
N GLU A 57 -12.81 2.83 1.91
CA GLU A 57 -14.16 2.32 1.72
C GLU A 57 -14.17 0.90 1.12
N VAL A 58 -13.36 0.65 0.08
CA VAL A 58 -13.24 -0.66 -0.57
C VAL A 58 -12.73 -1.73 0.40
N LEU A 59 -11.70 -1.41 1.18
CA LEU A 59 -11.13 -2.33 2.18
C LEU A 59 -12.08 -2.53 3.36
N GLY A 60 -12.77 -1.48 3.82
CA GLY A 60 -13.82 -1.56 4.84
C GLY A 60 -14.95 -2.50 4.42
N ALA A 61 -15.47 -2.33 3.21
CA ALA A 61 -16.45 -3.23 2.62
C ALA A 61 -15.93 -4.68 2.56
N ARG A 62 -14.67 -4.88 2.19
CA ARG A 62 -14.06 -6.21 2.14
C ARG A 62 -13.98 -6.87 3.52
N ILE A 63 -13.62 -6.11 4.56
CA ILE A 63 -13.59 -6.60 5.95
C ILE A 63 -15.01 -7.02 6.40
N MET A 64 -16.03 -6.22 6.09
CA MET A 64 -17.42 -6.55 6.39
C MET A 64 -17.88 -7.84 5.68
N VAL A 65 -17.55 -8.01 4.39
CA VAL A 65 -17.87 -9.23 3.63
C VAL A 65 -17.16 -10.44 4.23
N LYS A 66 -15.84 -10.35 4.50
CA LYS A 66 -15.08 -11.44 5.13
C LYS A 66 -15.61 -11.81 6.52
N THR A 67 -16.05 -10.82 7.29
CA THR A 67 -16.65 -11.05 8.60
C THR A 67 -17.98 -11.79 8.46
N SER A 68 -18.83 -11.36 7.53
CA SER A 68 -20.10 -12.01 7.21
C SER A 68 -19.91 -13.46 6.72
N MET A 69 -18.82 -13.74 6.00
CA MET A 69 -18.49 -15.10 5.55
C MET A 69 -18.28 -16.09 6.70
N LYS A 70 -17.78 -15.64 7.85
CA LYS A 70 -17.58 -16.50 9.02
C LYS A 70 -18.90 -17.02 9.60
N TYR A 71 -19.96 -16.22 9.48
CA TYR A 71 -21.29 -16.55 9.99
C TYR A 71 -22.20 -17.22 8.94
N ALA A 72 -21.75 -17.31 7.68
CA ALA A 72 -22.53 -17.90 6.60
C ALA A 72 -22.61 -19.43 6.73
N ARG A 73 -23.81 -19.94 7.07
CA ARG A 73 -24.07 -21.40 7.22
C ARG A 73 -24.22 -22.14 5.90
N SER A 74 -24.80 -21.49 4.88
CA SER A 74 -25.05 -22.12 3.57
C SER A 74 -23.81 -22.10 2.67
N LYS A 75 -23.49 -23.24 2.04
CA LYS A 75 -22.42 -23.35 1.02
C LYS A 75 -22.65 -22.41 -0.17
N ARG A 76 -23.91 -22.17 -0.56
CA ARG A 76 -24.25 -21.22 -1.64
C ARG A 76 -23.93 -19.79 -1.23
N LEU A 77 -24.35 -19.38 -0.04
CA LEU A 77 -24.08 -18.03 0.48
C LEU A 77 -22.57 -17.79 0.63
N ARG A 78 -21.83 -18.78 1.15
CA ARG A 78 -20.38 -18.67 1.31
C ARG A 78 -19.65 -18.46 -0.02
N ARG A 79 -20.07 -19.16 -1.10
CA ARG A 79 -19.52 -18.94 -2.45
C ARG A 79 -19.78 -17.54 -2.98
N ILE A 80 -20.99 -17.01 -2.80
CA ILE A 80 -21.34 -15.66 -3.25
C ILE A 80 -20.50 -14.60 -2.52
N LEU A 81 -20.38 -14.74 -1.20
CA LEU A 81 -19.57 -13.82 -0.40
C LEU A 81 -18.07 -13.92 -0.72
N ASP A 82 -17.58 -15.12 -1.03
CA ASP A 82 -16.21 -15.31 -1.47
C ASP A 82 -15.93 -14.61 -2.82
N ALA A 83 -16.83 -14.77 -3.80
CA ALA A 83 -16.74 -14.04 -5.05
C ALA A 83 -16.74 -12.50 -4.82
N ARG A 84 -17.56 -11.99 -3.89
CA ARG A 84 -17.58 -10.57 -3.53
C ARG A 84 -16.27 -10.10 -2.91
N GLN A 85 -15.68 -10.84 -1.96
CA GLN A 85 -14.41 -10.41 -1.36
C GLN A 85 -13.25 -10.46 -2.36
N LEU A 86 -13.27 -11.41 -3.32
CA LEU A 86 -12.30 -11.48 -4.41
C LEU A 86 -12.43 -10.30 -5.36
N ALA A 87 -13.67 -9.90 -5.73
CA ALA A 87 -13.90 -8.73 -6.55
C ALA A 87 -13.39 -7.44 -5.88
N LEU A 88 -13.66 -7.27 -4.57
CA LEU A 88 -13.15 -6.12 -3.81
C LEU A 88 -11.61 -6.13 -3.71
N LYS A 89 -11.00 -7.31 -3.56
CA LYS A 89 -9.52 -7.46 -3.61
C LYS A 89 -8.98 -7.03 -4.97
N LEU A 90 -9.62 -7.45 -6.06
CA LEU A 90 -9.21 -7.10 -7.41
C LEU A 90 -9.27 -5.59 -7.63
N ILE A 91 -10.34 -4.92 -7.19
CA ILE A 91 -10.49 -3.46 -7.31
C ILE A 91 -9.35 -2.74 -6.57
N ALA A 92 -9.02 -3.17 -5.34
CA ALA A 92 -7.91 -2.60 -4.59
C ALA A 92 -6.57 -2.80 -5.32
N ASN A 93 -6.31 -3.99 -5.85
CA ASN A 93 -5.08 -4.29 -6.60
C ASN A 93 -5.00 -3.50 -7.92
N VAL A 94 -6.09 -3.38 -8.66
CA VAL A 94 -6.11 -2.62 -9.92
C VAL A 94 -5.93 -1.12 -9.66
N THR A 95 -6.38 -0.61 -8.50
CA THR A 95 -6.23 0.81 -8.15
C THR A 95 -4.76 1.24 -8.10
N TYR A 96 -3.88 0.45 -7.48
CA TYR A 96 -2.44 0.78 -7.51
C TYR A 96 -1.88 0.59 -8.92
N GLY A 97 -2.27 -0.48 -9.63
CA GLY A 97 -1.82 -0.75 -11.01
C GLY A 97 -2.15 0.39 -11.98
N TYR A 98 -3.30 1.04 -11.80
CA TYR A 98 -3.71 2.21 -12.58
C TYR A 98 -2.74 3.39 -12.43
N THR A 99 -2.12 3.57 -11.26
CA THR A 99 -1.14 4.64 -11.05
C THR A 99 0.16 4.43 -11.84
N SER A 100 0.50 3.18 -12.18
CA SER A 100 1.70 2.81 -12.94
C SER A 100 1.45 2.64 -14.46
N ALA A 101 0.19 2.73 -14.90
CA ALA A 101 -0.20 2.45 -16.28
C ALA A 101 0.24 3.55 -17.28
N ASN A 102 1.53 3.60 -17.63
CA ASN A 102 2.10 4.63 -18.50
C ASN A 102 1.66 4.52 -19.98
N PHE A 103 1.31 3.33 -20.47
CA PHE A 103 1.02 3.12 -21.90
C PHE A 103 -0.43 3.47 -22.30
N SER A 104 -1.41 3.16 -21.43
CA SER A 104 -2.84 3.33 -21.72
C SER A 104 -3.61 4.07 -20.60
N GLY A 105 -2.93 4.43 -19.51
CA GLY A 105 -3.54 5.15 -18.40
C GLY A 105 -3.84 6.59 -18.78
N ARG A 106 -5.03 7.08 -18.39
CA ARG A 106 -5.43 8.48 -18.63
C ARG A 106 -4.85 9.46 -17.61
N MET A 107 -4.29 8.95 -16.50
CA MET A 107 -3.67 9.74 -15.44
C MET A 107 -2.59 8.92 -14.69
N PRO A 108 -1.48 8.56 -15.36
CA PRO A 108 -0.38 7.86 -14.68
C PRO A 108 0.30 8.79 -13.67
N CYS A 109 0.65 8.24 -12.51
CA CYS A 109 1.43 8.91 -11.49
C CYS A 109 2.48 7.92 -10.96
N VAL A 110 3.61 7.89 -11.66
CA VAL A 110 4.73 6.97 -11.41
C VAL A 110 5.31 7.22 -10.00
N GLU A 111 5.32 8.47 -9.56
CA GLU A 111 5.80 8.88 -8.24
C GLU A 111 5.03 8.21 -7.10
N VAL A 112 3.70 8.04 -7.27
CA VAL A 112 2.86 7.33 -6.29
C VAL A 112 3.12 5.83 -6.36
N ALA A 113 3.21 5.24 -7.55
CA ALA A 113 3.49 3.83 -7.73
C ALA A 113 4.85 3.44 -7.11
N ASP A 114 5.90 4.20 -7.43
CA ASP A 114 7.24 4.03 -6.88
C ASP A 114 7.22 4.18 -5.35
N ALA A 115 6.54 5.21 -4.83
CA ALA A 115 6.44 5.37 -3.38
C ALA A 115 5.77 4.19 -2.67
N ILE A 116 4.73 3.61 -3.27
CA ILE A 116 4.06 2.41 -2.75
C ILE A 116 5.04 1.22 -2.74
N LEU A 117 5.72 0.96 -3.86
CA LEU A 117 6.67 -0.16 -3.98
C LEU A 117 7.86 -0.01 -3.02
N GLY A 118 8.44 1.19 -2.96
CA GLY A 118 9.54 1.51 -2.05
C GLY A 118 9.13 1.32 -0.59
N LYS A 119 7.93 1.79 -0.21
CA LYS A 119 7.45 1.62 1.17
C LYS A 119 7.09 0.18 1.50
N GLY A 120 6.57 -0.58 0.53
CA GLY A 120 6.30 -2.01 0.68
C GLY A 120 7.58 -2.79 0.97
N ARG A 121 8.62 -2.57 0.16
CA ARG A 121 9.94 -3.18 0.35
C ARG A 121 10.56 -2.81 1.70
N GLU A 122 10.57 -1.52 2.06
CA GLU A 122 11.10 -1.05 3.34
C GLU A 122 10.35 -1.72 4.53
N THR A 123 9.05 -1.95 4.38
CA THR A 123 8.24 -2.60 5.43
C THR A 123 8.58 -4.09 5.55
N LEU A 124 8.77 -4.79 4.43
CA LEU A 124 9.23 -6.17 4.42
C LEU A 124 10.62 -6.30 5.06
N GLU A 125 11.57 -5.45 4.67
CA GLU A 125 12.93 -5.43 5.21
C GLU A 125 12.94 -5.14 6.72
N ARG A 126 12.13 -4.17 7.18
CA ARG A 126 11.95 -3.93 8.63
C ARG A 126 11.38 -5.13 9.36
N ALA A 127 10.38 -5.80 8.81
CA ALA A 127 9.79 -6.97 9.43
C ALA A 127 10.80 -8.14 9.49
N ILE A 128 11.63 -8.32 8.46
CA ILE A 128 12.72 -9.31 8.45
C ILE A 128 13.75 -8.98 9.54
N ALA A 129 14.18 -7.72 9.63
CA ALA A 129 15.12 -7.26 10.65
C ALA A 129 14.56 -7.46 12.06
N LEU A 130 13.26 -7.21 12.26
CA LEU A 130 12.59 -7.40 13.54
C LEU A 130 12.55 -8.87 13.95
N VAL A 131 12.24 -9.79 13.03
CA VAL A 131 12.25 -11.23 13.32
C VAL A 131 13.67 -11.73 13.60
N ASN A 132 14.65 -11.36 12.77
CA ASN A 132 16.03 -11.84 12.92
C ASN A 132 16.76 -11.22 14.13
N GLY A 133 16.40 -9.99 14.53
CA GLY A 133 16.98 -9.29 15.68
C GLY A 133 16.21 -9.50 16.99
N GLY A 134 14.99 -10.05 16.94
CA GLY A 134 14.16 -10.26 18.11
C GLY A 134 14.46 -11.56 18.84
N ASN A 135 14.06 -11.64 20.12
CA ASN A 135 14.19 -12.86 20.91
C ASN A 135 13.01 -13.81 20.66
N TYR A 136 12.93 -14.37 19.46
CA TYR A 136 11.88 -15.30 19.04
C TYR A 136 12.35 -16.76 19.06
N GLY A 137 13.07 -17.17 20.11
CA GLY A 137 13.54 -18.55 20.26
C GLY A 137 14.46 -19.03 19.14
N GLY A 138 15.26 -18.12 18.56
CA GLY A 138 16.14 -18.41 17.44
C GLY A 138 15.47 -18.45 16.08
N ALA A 139 14.23 -17.95 15.97
CA ALA A 139 13.54 -17.86 14.69
C ALA A 139 14.31 -17.02 13.66
N LYS A 140 14.37 -17.49 12.42
CA LYS A 140 15.05 -16.82 11.31
C LYS A 140 14.19 -16.79 10.06
N VAL A 141 14.19 -15.66 9.37
CA VAL A 141 13.56 -15.56 8.06
C VAL A 141 14.47 -16.21 7.01
N ILE A 142 13.91 -17.13 6.22
CA ILE A 142 14.62 -17.83 5.14
C ILE A 142 14.24 -17.28 3.77
N TYR A 143 13.00 -16.83 3.62
CA TYR A 143 12.51 -16.33 2.35
C TYR A 143 11.52 -15.19 2.54
N GLY A 144 11.49 -14.26 1.59
CA GLY A 144 10.52 -13.18 1.52
C GLY A 144 10.02 -13.03 0.09
N ASP A 145 8.70 -12.98 -0.09
CA ASP A 145 8.04 -12.69 -1.35
C ASP A 145 7.02 -11.57 -1.12
N THR A 146 7.34 -10.38 -1.63
CA THR A 146 6.50 -9.18 -1.70
C THR A 146 5.76 -8.80 -0.41
N ASP A 147 4.66 -9.48 -0.10
CA ASP A 147 3.80 -9.29 1.08
C ASP A 147 3.92 -10.42 2.11
N SER A 148 4.88 -11.33 1.96
CA SER A 148 5.01 -12.49 2.82
C SER A 148 6.45 -12.87 3.11
N MET A 149 6.67 -13.54 4.24
CA MET A 149 7.97 -14.10 4.61
C MET A 149 7.81 -15.47 5.26
N PHE A 150 8.81 -16.32 5.07
CA PHE A 150 8.87 -17.67 5.58
C PHE A 150 9.89 -17.72 6.69
N VAL A 151 9.41 -18.08 7.88
CA VAL A 151 10.21 -18.11 9.11
C VAL A 151 10.46 -19.55 9.52
N LEU A 152 11.72 -19.88 9.77
CA LEU A 152 12.13 -21.11 10.44
C LEU A 152 12.11 -20.85 11.94
N VAL A 153 11.32 -21.65 12.65
CA VAL A 153 11.26 -21.65 14.11
C VAL A 153 11.90 -22.93 14.61
N PRO A 154 12.99 -22.86 15.40
CA PRO A 154 13.61 -24.05 15.98
C PRO A 154 12.58 -24.86 16.80
N GLY A 155 12.49 -26.17 16.55
CA GLY A 155 11.55 -27.06 17.22
C GLY A 155 10.19 -27.23 16.53
N MET A 156 9.92 -26.54 15.41
CA MET A 156 8.76 -26.81 14.55
C MET A 156 9.16 -27.55 13.28
N LEU A 157 8.35 -28.53 12.87
CA LEU A 157 8.54 -29.34 11.66
C LEU A 157 8.26 -28.59 10.34
N TYR A 158 7.67 -27.39 10.41
CA TYR A 158 7.21 -26.64 9.22
C TYR A 158 7.60 -25.16 9.28
N PHE A 159 7.82 -24.57 8.10
CA PHE A 159 7.99 -23.13 7.95
C PHE A 159 6.68 -22.38 8.15
N MET A 160 6.72 -21.27 8.89
CA MET A 160 5.56 -20.38 9.03
C MET A 160 5.56 -19.32 7.94
N LYS A 161 4.47 -19.25 7.17
CA LYS A 161 4.20 -18.11 6.27
C LYS A 161 3.58 -16.97 7.07
N ALA A 162 4.34 -15.91 7.29
CA ALA A 162 3.83 -14.63 7.79
C ALA A 162 3.40 -13.77 6.60
N ILE A 163 2.17 -13.24 6.63
CA ILE A 163 1.67 -12.30 5.62
C ILE A 163 1.73 -10.90 6.23
N LEU A 164 2.52 -10.01 5.62
CA LEU A 164 2.43 -8.57 5.83
C LEU A 164 1.18 -8.07 5.10
N CYS A 165 0.14 -7.71 5.84
CA CYS A 165 -0.92 -6.89 5.26
C CYS A 165 -0.37 -5.48 4.99
N ILE A 166 -0.16 -5.17 3.71
CA ILE A 166 -0.02 -3.80 3.19
C ILE A 166 -1.39 -3.34 2.69
#